data_AF-A0AAD7VB54-F1
#
_entry.id   AF-A0AAD7VB54-F1
#
_cell.length_a   1.000
_cell.length_b   1.000
_cell.length_c   1.000
_cell.angle_alpha   90.00
_cell.angle_beta   90.00
_cell.angle_gamma   90.00
#
_symmetry.space_group_name_H-M   'P 1'
#
loop_
_entity.id
_entity.type
_entity.pdbx_description
1 polymer ?
#
loop_
_entity_poly.entity_id
_entity_poly.type
_entity_poly.pdbx_seq_one_letter_code
_entity_poly.pdbx_strand_id
1 'polypeptide(L)'
;MPQIYDLKRFTQNAYAGSHYQAHLLLQAIDINRRERLSDCCLEHLAHHVAESWESADKAPEISKLMKQLLDTTAAVNQDTLLEHALDRFCNQQDTSNAISTVCPSLTLLIAISYIDRLNKNYANFKGTNGCAYRLVVVAYMIAAKYMRANLRIIHFNENQKEKGSLPYHSNGADSRFSRLEIEFLHFLNYNLFVEEPEQLVWWAKTWEDQPVKQQQQHQQEVIFSTPYELQSSNR
;
A
#
# COMPACT_ATOMS: atom_id res chain seq x y z
N MET A 1 -6.20 17.44 -23.58
CA MET A 1 -4.88 17.11 -23.04
C MET A 1 -4.62 18.07 -21.88
N PRO A 2 -4.60 17.63 -20.60
CA PRO A 2 -4.21 18.50 -19.50
C PRO A 2 -2.76 18.97 -19.73
N GLN A 3 -2.44 20.22 -19.37
CA GLN A 3 -1.08 20.73 -19.55
C GLN A 3 -0.12 20.01 -18.59
N ILE A 4 1.16 19.90 -18.94
CA ILE A 4 2.18 19.19 -18.12
C ILE A 4 2.22 19.71 -16.66
N TYR A 5 1.93 21.01 -16.46
CA TYR A 5 1.82 21.63 -15.14
C TYR A 5 0.64 21.11 -14.31
N ASP A 6 -0.49 20.81 -14.95
CA ASP A 6 -1.67 20.23 -14.28
C ASP A 6 -1.35 18.81 -13.80
N LEU A 7 -0.65 18.02 -14.61
CA LEU A 7 -0.30 16.64 -14.29
C LEU A 7 0.57 16.54 -13.04
N LYS A 8 1.62 17.38 -12.95
CA LYS A 8 2.48 17.45 -11.76
C LYS A 8 1.66 17.82 -10.52
N ARG A 9 0.74 18.78 -10.65
CA ARG A 9 -0.12 19.22 -9.54
C ARG A 9 -1.07 18.13 -9.08
N PHE A 10 -1.75 17.42 -10.00
CA PHE A 10 -2.63 16.30 -9.66
C PHE A 10 -1.87 15.19 -8.95
N THR A 11 -0.69 14.82 -9.46
CA THR A 11 0.15 13.80 -8.83
C THR A 11 0.62 14.21 -7.44
N GLN A 12 1.05 15.46 -7.24
CA GLN A 12 1.42 15.96 -5.92
C GLN A 12 0.23 15.98 -4.94
N ASN A 13 -0.94 16.40 -5.43
CA ASN A 13 -2.16 16.43 -4.62
C ASN A 13 -2.63 15.02 -4.21
N ALA A 14 -2.40 14.00 -5.04
CA ALA A 14 -2.72 12.60 -4.68
C ALA A 14 -1.98 12.13 -3.41
N TYR A 15 -0.79 12.68 -3.18
CA TYR A 15 0.03 12.43 -1.99
C TYR A 15 -0.17 13.47 -0.89
N ALA A 16 -1.12 14.40 -1.01
CA ALA A 16 -1.41 15.34 0.06
C ALA A 16 -1.94 14.56 1.27
N GLY A 17 -1.11 14.44 2.30
CA GLY A 17 -1.51 13.72 3.51
C GLY A 17 -2.63 14.44 4.24
N SER A 18 -3.39 13.71 5.05
CA SER A 18 -4.40 14.25 5.94
C SER A 18 -4.26 13.67 7.34
N HIS A 19 -4.61 14.45 8.37
CA HIS A 19 -4.60 13.96 9.75
C HIS A 19 -5.48 12.72 9.92
N TYR A 20 -6.65 12.70 9.29
CA TYR A 20 -7.57 11.57 9.37
C TYR A 20 -6.93 10.27 8.87
N GLN A 21 -6.39 10.27 7.64
CA GLN A 21 -5.72 9.09 7.08
C GLN A 21 -4.45 8.73 7.87
N ALA A 22 -3.70 9.71 8.38
CA ALA A 22 -2.53 9.45 9.19
C ALA A 22 -2.85 8.67 10.48
N HIS A 23 -3.95 9.01 11.17
CA HIS A 23 -4.37 8.28 12.38
C HIS A 23 -4.83 6.85 12.04
N LEU A 24 -5.60 6.67 10.98
CA LEU A 24 -6.04 5.33 10.55
C LEU A 24 -4.84 4.43 10.18
N LEU A 25 -3.85 4.99 9.48
CA LEU A 25 -2.63 4.26 9.14
C LEU A 25 -1.82 3.92 10.39
N LEU A 26 -1.69 4.85 11.34
CA LEU A 26 -0.97 4.59 12.59
C LEU A 26 -1.65 3.49 13.42
N GLN A 27 -2.98 3.52 13.52
CA GLN A 27 -3.77 2.47 14.16
C GLN A 27 -3.59 1.11 13.47
N ALA A 28 -3.62 1.07 12.14
CA ALA A 28 -3.39 -0.17 11.40
C ALA A 28 -1.96 -0.71 11.59
N ILE A 29 -0.95 0.16 11.68
CA ILE A 29 0.43 -0.23 12.01
C ILE A 29 0.51 -0.85 13.41
N ASP A 30 -0.18 -0.26 14.39
CA ASP A 30 -0.22 -0.76 15.76
C ASP A 30 -0.92 -2.14 15.84
N ILE A 31 -2.06 -2.30 15.18
CA ILE A 31 -2.78 -3.58 15.07
C ILE A 31 -1.90 -4.64 14.40
N ASN A 32 -1.18 -4.30 13.32
CA ASN A 32 -0.28 -5.22 12.63
C ASN A 32 0.99 -5.52 13.46
N ARG A 33 1.38 -4.65 14.41
CA ARG A 33 2.62 -4.76 15.21
C ARG A 33 3.90 -4.82 14.36
N ARG A 34 3.83 -4.40 13.10
CA ARG A 34 4.90 -4.57 12.09
C ARG A 34 5.30 -6.05 11.90
N GLU A 35 4.35 -6.95 12.11
CA GLU A 35 4.50 -8.37 11.82
C GLU A 35 4.48 -8.58 10.30
N ARG A 36 5.35 -9.46 9.85
CA ARG A 36 5.44 -9.85 8.44
C ARG A 36 4.24 -10.72 8.09
N LEU A 37 3.61 -10.47 6.94
CA LEU A 37 2.58 -11.38 6.41
C LEU A 37 3.13 -12.80 6.26
N SER A 38 2.28 -13.78 6.58
CA SER A 38 2.58 -15.19 6.35
C SER A 38 2.77 -15.51 4.87
N ASP A 39 3.57 -16.54 4.60
CA ASP A 39 3.84 -16.98 3.23
C ASP A 39 2.57 -17.47 2.51
N CYS A 40 1.61 -18.06 3.23
CA CYS A 40 0.32 -18.48 2.68
C CYS A 40 -0.52 -17.27 2.22
N CYS A 41 -0.58 -16.22 3.04
CA CYS A 41 -1.26 -14.98 2.67
C CYS A 41 -0.61 -14.34 1.43
N LEU A 42 0.73 -14.31 1.37
CA LEU A 42 1.46 -13.80 0.20
C LEU A 42 1.20 -14.63 -1.07
N GLU A 43 1.11 -15.95 -0.96
CA GLU A 43 0.77 -16.82 -2.08
C GLU A 43 -0.65 -16.60 -2.58
N HIS A 44 -1.61 -16.42 -1.67
CA HIS A 44 -3.00 -16.09 -2.01
C HIS A 44 -3.09 -14.75 -2.75
N LEU A 45 -2.48 -13.69 -2.21
CA LEU A 45 -2.42 -12.36 -2.83
C LEU A 45 -1.76 -12.41 -4.20
N ALA A 46 -0.66 -13.15 -4.34
CA ALA A 46 0.05 -13.30 -5.60
C ALA A 46 -0.79 -14.02 -6.66
N HIS A 47 -1.52 -15.06 -6.27
CA HIS A 47 -2.42 -15.79 -7.16
C HIS A 47 -3.51 -14.86 -7.69
N HIS A 48 -4.17 -14.14 -6.79
CA HIS A 48 -5.22 -13.20 -7.15
C HIS A 48 -4.76 -12.12 -8.14
N VAL A 49 -3.61 -11.48 -7.89
CA VAL A 49 -3.07 -10.46 -8.79
C VAL A 49 -2.71 -11.07 -10.15
N ALA A 50 -2.06 -12.24 -10.14
CA ALA A 50 -1.64 -12.92 -11.37
C ALA A 50 -2.85 -13.33 -12.23
N GLU A 51 -3.88 -13.92 -11.62
CA GLU A 51 -5.10 -14.33 -12.33
C GLU A 51 -5.87 -13.14 -12.90
N SER A 52 -5.96 -12.05 -12.13
CA SER A 52 -6.70 -10.85 -12.50
C SER A 52 -6.05 -10.10 -13.67
N TRP A 53 -4.71 -10.00 -13.68
CA TRP A 53 -4.01 -9.07 -14.57
C TRP A 53 -3.13 -9.71 -15.63
N GLU A 54 -2.85 -11.01 -15.54
CA GLU A 54 -1.93 -11.68 -16.46
C GLU A 54 -2.36 -13.15 -16.65
N SER A 55 -1.71 -14.07 -15.94
CA SER A 55 -2.00 -15.50 -15.98
C SER A 55 -1.58 -16.20 -14.69
N ALA A 56 -2.33 -17.24 -14.29
CA ALA A 56 -2.15 -17.93 -13.01
C ALA A 56 -0.74 -18.54 -12.83
N ASP A 57 -0.06 -18.92 -13.91
CA ASP A 57 1.30 -19.47 -13.90
C ASP A 57 2.35 -18.47 -13.37
N LYS A 58 2.03 -17.17 -13.34
CA LYS A 58 2.90 -16.12 -12.79
C LYS A 58 2.84 -15.99 -11.28
N ALA A 59 1.85 -16.59 -10.62
CA ALA A 59 1.67 -16.47 -9.18
C ALA A 59 2.94 -16.76 -8.35
N PRO A 60 3.78 -17.78 -8.66
CA PRO A 60 5.01 -18.03 -7.90
C PRO A 60 6.04 -16.90 -8.03
N GLU A 61 6.17 -16.28 -9.20
CA GLU A 61 7.06 -15.15 -9.44
C GLU A 61 6.59 -13.91 -8.68
N ILE A 62 5.29 -13.65 -8.70
CA ILE A 62 4.66 -12.55 -7.95
C ILE A 62 4.79 -12.75 -6.44
N SER A 63 4.59 -13.98 -5.94
CA SER A 63 4.78 -14.31 -4.52
C SER A 63 6.22 -14.06 -4.08
N LYS A 64 7.20 -14.48 -4.90
CA LYS A 64 8.61 -14.20 -4.65
C LYS A 64 8.90 -12.70 -4.59
N LEU A 65 8.34 -11.92 -5.52
CA LEU A 65 8.46 -10.46 -5.50
C LEU A 65 7.90 -9.87 -4.20
N MET A 66 6.69 -10.28 -3.80
CA MET A 66 6.06 -9.77 -2.58
C MET A 66 6.89 -10.08 -1.34
N LYS A 67 7.43 -11.31 -1.22
CA LYS A 67 8.36 -11.70 -0.17
C LYS A 67 9.59 -10.78 -0.16
N GLN A 68 10.22 -10.57 -1.32
CA GLN A 68 11.37 -9.67 -1.46
C GLN A 68 11.05 -8.24 -1.05
N LEU A 69 9.88 -7.71 -1.40
CA LEU A 69 9.47 -6.36 -0.98
C LEU A 69 9.36 -6.28 0.55
N LEU A 70 8.76 -7.28 1.20
CA LEU A 70 8.64 -7.27 2.66
C LEU A 70 10.01 -7.33 3.34
N ASP A 71 10.93 -8.12 2.80
CA ASP A 71 12.23 -8.37 3.41
C ASP A 71 13.24 -7.22 3.18
N THR A 72 13.08 -6.44 2.11
CA THR A 72 14.09 -5.44 1.69
C THR A 72 13.70 -3.99 1.96
N THR A 73 12.42 -3.71 2.25
CA THR A 73 11.92 -2.34 2.36
C THR A 73 11.63 -1.87 3.78
N ALA A 74 11.88 -2.71 4.79
CA ALA A 74 11.74 -2.32 6.19
C ALA A 74 12.73 -1.19 6.53
N ALA A 75 12.21 -0.05 7.01
CA ALA A 75 13.03 1.12 7.35
C ALA A 75 13.96 0.86 8.55
N VAL A 76 13.56 -0.06 9.43
CA VAL A 76 14.26 -0.46 10.65
C VAL A 76 13.89 -1.89 11.04
N ASN A 77 14.74 -2.51 11.87
CA ASN A 77 14.51 -3.82 12.46
C ASN A 77 13.26 -3.81 13.37
N GLN A 78 12.59 -4.96 13.50
CA GLN A 78 11.39 -5.14 14.33
C GLN A 78 11.58 -4.71 15.79
N ASP A 79 12.79 -4.88 16.34
CA ASP A 79 13.13 -4.51 17.73
C ASP A 79 13.16 -3.00 17.98
N THR A 80 13.12 -2.18 16.94
CA THR A 80 13.15 -0.72 17.07
C THR A 80 11.79 -0.23 17.54
N LEU A 81 11.73 0.60 18.59
CA LEU A 81 10.50 1.26 19.01
C LEU A 81 9.81 1.98 17.84
N LEU A 82 8.47 1.95 17.79
CA LEU A 82 7.70 2.50 16.68
C LEU A 82 7.99 3.98 16.44
N GLU A 83 8.15 4.77 17.49
CA GLU A 83 8.47 6.20 17.41
C GLU A 83 9.79 6.45 16.67
N HIS A 84 10.85 5.72 17.02
CA HIS A 84 12.14 5.83 16.33
C HIS A 84 12.08 5.33 14.88
N ALA A 85 11.26 4.31 14.61
CA ALA A 85 11.01 3.81 13.27
C ALA A 85 10.34 4.88 12.40
N LEU A 86 9.34 5.57 12.95
CA LEU A 86 8.62 6.66 12.30
C LEU A 86 9.51 7.87 12.07
N ASP A 87 10.33 8.27 13.06
CA ASP A 87 11.29 9.36 12.93
C ASP A 87 12.23 9.12 11.74
N ARG A 88 12.88 7.94 11.71
CA ARG A 88 13.78 7.58 10.60
C ARG A 88 13.04 7.57 9.27
N PHE A 89 11.86 6.95 9.20
CA PHE A 89 11.07 6.85 7.99
C PHE A 89 10.61 8.21 7.44
N CYS A 90 10.24 9.15 8.32
CA CYS A 90 9.77 10.49 7.95
C CYS A 90 10.91 11.45 7.63
N ASN A 91 12.09 11.25 8.22
CA ASN A 91 13.26 12.13 8.05
C ASN A 91 14.23 11.62 6.97
N GLN A 92 14.07 10.39 6.48
CA GLN A 92 14.88 9.86 5.39
C GLN A 92 14.72 10.73 4.13
N GLN A 93 15.83 11.29 3.64
CA GLN A 93 15.85 12.03 2.38
C GLN A 93 15.53 11.09 1.20
N ASP A 94 14.75 11.59 0.23
CA ASP A 94 14.38 10.89 -1.01
C ASP A 94 15.56 10.69 -1.99
N THR A 95 16.80 10.83 -1.52
CA THR A 95 18.03 10.62 -2.31
C THR A 95 18.33 9.15 -2.57
N SER A 96 17.70 8.25 -1.81
CA SER A 96 17.74 6.81 -2.02
C SER A 96 16.64 6.40 -3.00
N ASN A 97 17.03 5.79 -4.14
CA ASN A 97 16.08 5.12 -5.03
C ASN A 97 15.40 3.90 -4.38
N ALA A 98 15.77 3.52 -3.16
CA ALA A 98 15.19 2.38 -2.45
C ALA A 98 13.85 2.76 -1.81
N ILE A 99 12.84 1.92 -2.07
CA ILE A 99 11.55 1.98 -1.37
C ILE A 99 11.81 1.58 0.10
N SER A 100 11.44 2.45 1.02
CA SER A 100 11.54 2.24 2.47
C SER A 100 10.16 2.49 3.07
N THR A 101 9.75 1.69 4.06
CA THR A 101 8.48 1.81 4.78
C THR A 101 8.60 1.31 6.22
N VAL A 102 7.81 1.88 7.12
CA VAL A 102 7.75 1.50 8.54
C VAL A 102 7.01 0.18 8.77
N CYS A 103 6.13 -0.21 7.85
CA CYS A 103 5.33 -1.44 7.93
C CYS A 103 5.14 -2.03 6.53
N PRO A 104 6.06 -2.90 6.07
CA PRO A 104 6.00 -3.49 4.73
C PRO A 104 4.71 -4.25 4.46
N SER A 105 4.23 -5.03 5.43
CA SER A 105 2.97 -5.78 5.35
C SER A 105 1.77 -4.90 5.04
N LEU A 106 1.54 -3.84 5.83
CA LEU A 106 0.46 -2.90 5.58
C LEU A 106 0.64 -2.16 4.25
N THR A 107 1.88 -1.81 3.91
CA THR A 107 2.20 -1.17 2.62
C THR A 107 1.78 -2.06 1.45
N LEU A 108 2.05 -3.37 1.53
CA LEU A 108 1.65 -4.34 0.53
C LEU A 108 0.12 -4.49 0.47
N LEU A 109 -0.55 -4.60 1.62
CA LEU A 109 -2.01 -4.69 1.65
C LEU A 109 -2.70 -3.48 1.01
N ILE A 110 -2.20 -2.27 1.27
CA ILE A 110 -2.66 -1.04 0.61
C ILE A 110 -2.36 -1.08 -0.90
N ALA A 111 -1.19 -1.58 -1.29
CA ALA A 111 -0.85 -1.73 -2.71
C ALA A 111 -1.81 -2.69 -3.43
N ILE A 112 -2.18 -3.80 -2.80
CA ILE A 112 -3.16 -4.73 -3.38
C ILE A 112 -4.54 -4.09 -3.44
N SER A 113 -4.97 -3.35 -2.42
CA SER A 113 -6.27 -2.66 -2.46
C SER A 113 -6.34 -1.62 -3.60
N TYR A 114 -5.22 -0.97 -3.95
CA TYR A 114 -5.13 -0.15 -5.15
C TYR A 114 -5.29 -0.95 -6.44
N ILE A 115 -4.61 -2.10 -6.55
CA ILE A 115 -4.73 -2.99 -7.72
C ILE A 115 -6.16 -3.52 -7.85
N ASP A 116 -6.83 -3.83 -6.74
CA ASP A 116 -8.22 -4.29 -6.74
C ASP A 116 -9.19 -3.20 -7.20
N ARG A 117 -8.96 -1.96 -6.78
CA ARG A 117 -9.73 -0.81 -7.29
C ARG A 117 -9.55 -0.64 -8.79
N LEU A 118 -8.36 -0.88 -9.32
CA LEU A 118 -8.13 -0.91 -10.77
C LEU A 118 -8.90 -2.08 -11.42
N ASN A 119 -8.88 -3.25 -10.81
CA ASN A 119 -9.53 -4.43 -11.37
C ASN A 119 -11.04 -4.24 -11.44
N LYS A 120 -11.66 -3.65 -10.41
CA LYS A 120 -13.08 -3.28 -10.41
C LYS A 120 -13.45 -2.32 -11.55
N ASN A 121 -12.56 -1.40 -11.90
CA ASN A 121 -12.78 -0.42 -12.95
C ASN A 121 -12.44 -0.93 -14.37
N TYR A 122 -11.62 -1.97 -14.49
CA TYR A 122 -11.04 -2.45 -15.77
C TYR A 122 -11.00 -3.98 -15.91
N ALA A 123 -11.95 -4.71 -15.28
CA ALA A 123 -11.93 -6.17 -15.08
C ALA A 123 -11.70 -7.05 -16.33
N ASN A 124 -11.94 -6.52 -17.53
CA ASN A 124 -11.76 -7.26 -18.78
C ASN A 124 -10.35 -7.10 -19.39
N PHE A 125 -9.47 -6.34 -18.75
CA PHE A 125 -8.15 -6.04 -19.28
C PHE A 125 -7.10 -6.99 -18.69
N LYS A 126 -6.57 -7.88 -19.54
CA LYS A 126 -5.35 -8.63 -19.23
C LYS A 126 -4.15 -7.94 -19.85
N GLY A 127 -3.13 -7.73 -19.03
CA GLY A 127 -1.88 -7.16 -19.44
C GLY A 127 -1.00 -8.14 -20.24
N THR A 128 0.07 -7.59 -20.80
CA THR A 128 1.14 -8.40 -21.40
C THR A 128 2.00 -9.07 -20.33
N ASN A 129 2.86 -10.02 -20.74
CA ASN A 129 3.80 -10.68 -19.85
C ASN A 129 4.60 -9.68 -18.96
N GLY A 130 4.63 -9.92 -17.65
CA GLY A 130 5.24 -9.07 -16.63
C GLY A 130 4.39 -7.88 -16.19
N CYS A 131 3.12 -7.80 -16.57
CA CYS A 131 2.20 -6.73 -16.14
C CYS A 131 1.91 -6.81 -14.65
N ALA A 132 1.58 -8.00 -14.13
CA ALA A 132 1.28 -8.21 -12.72
C ALA A 132 2.47 -7.78 -11.84
N TYR A 133 3.69 -8.15 -12.25
CA TYR A 133 4.92 -7.77 -11.55
C TYR A 133 5.07 -6.25 -11.44
N ARG A 134 4.94 -5.53 -12.56
CA ARG A 134 5.08 -4.07 -12.61
C ARG A 134 3.98 -3.37 -11.82
N LEU A 135 2.75 -3.90 -11.87
CA LEU A 135 1.62 -3.37 -11.08
C LEU A 135 1.93 -3.44 -9.59
N VAL A 136 2.38 -4.60 -9.08
CA VAL A 136 2.76 -4.76 -7.67
C VAL A 136 3.85 -3.77 -7.27
N VAL A 137 4.94 -3.66 -8.06
CA VAL A 137 6.04 -2.73 -7.76
C VAL A 137 5.56 -1.27 -7.71
N VAL A 138 4.80 -0.83 -8.72
CA VAL A 138 4.32 0.56 -8.82
C VAL A 138 3.32 0.86 -7.72
N ALA A 139 2.35 -0.02 -7.47
CA ALA A 139 1.38 0.13 -6.40
C ALA A 139 2.04 0.18 -5.02
N TYR A 140 3.05 -0.68 -4.78
CA TYR A 140 3.80 -0.71 -3.52
C TYR A 140 4.60 0.58 -3.31
N MET A 141 5.27 1.09 -4.35
CA MET A 141 5.96 2.37 -4.29
C MET A 141 5.00 3.52 -3.97
N ILE A 142 3.83 3.56 -4.62
CA ILE A 142 2.80 4.57 -4.39
C ILE A 142 2.26 4.48 -2.96
N ALA A 143 1.96 3.26 -2.48
CA ALA A 143 1.53 3.02 -1.10
C ALA A 143 2.57 3.50 -0.08
N ALA A 144 3.85 3.19 -0.29
CA ALA A 144 4.93 3.64 0.59
C ALA A 144 5.05 5.17 0.63
N LYS A 145 4.99 5.84 -0.53
CA LYS A 145 4.98 7.32 -0.61
C LYS A 145 3.77 7.93 0.08
N TYR A 146 2.59 7.34 -0.11
CA TYR A 146 1.36 7.77 0.54
C TYR A 146 1.42 7.63 2.06
N MET A 147 1.93 6.49 2.55
CA MET A 147 2.14 6.26 3.97
C MET A 147 3.12 7.28 4.55
N ARG A 148 4.25 7.53 3.87
CA ARG A 148 5.22 8.56 4.29
C ARG A 148 4.56 9.93 4.39
N ALA A 149 3.84 10.34 3.36
CA ALA A 149 3.22 11.66 3.31
C ALA A 149 2.22 11.88 4.44
N ASN A 150 1.42 10.86 4.79
CA ASN A 150 0.47 10.95 5.90
C ASN A 150 1.14 10.88 7.27
N LEU A 151 2.04 9.92 7.51
CA LEU A 151 2.67 9.74 8.83
C LEU A 151 3.58 10.92 9.21
N ARG A 152 4.19 11.55 8.21
CA ARG A 152 5.02 12.75 8.39
C ARG A 152 4.23 13.94 8.97
N ILE A 153 2.92 14.02 8.72
CA ILE A 153 2.05 15.07 9.29
C ILE A 153 1.94 14.93 10.80
N ILE A 154 1.81 13.71 11.33
CA ILE A 154 1.74 13.47 12.77
C ILE A 154 3.11 13.75 13.40
N HIS A 155 4.17 13.19 12.82
CA HIS A 155 5.53 13.32 13.33
C HIS A 155 6.00 14.78 13.44
N PHE A 156 5.67 15.64 12.46
CA PHE A 156 6.02 17.07 12.54
C PHE A 156 5.16 17.88 13.52
N ASN A 157 3.92 17.49 13.78
CA ASN A 157 3.03 18.24 14.68
C ASN A 157 3.38 17.98 16.15
N GLU A 158 3.80 16.76 16.50
CA GLU A 158 4.31 16.44 17.84
C GLU A 158 5.62 17.18 18.14
N ASN A 159 6.55 17.20 17.19
CA ASN A 159 7.82 17.92 17.33
C ASN A 159 7.69 19.46 17.34
N GLN A 160 6.62 20.03 16.78
CA GLN A 160 6.35 21.48 16.81
C GLN A 160 5.64 21.97 18.06
N LYS A 161 4.98 21.09 18.84
CA LYS A 161 4.46 21.48 20.17
C LYS A 161 5.59 21.80 21.16
N GLU A 162 6.80 21.27 20.95
CA GLU A 162 7.96 21.52 21.80
C GLU A 162 8.87 22.67 21.31
N LYS A 163 8.79 23.04 20.02
CA LYS A 163 9.59 24.12 19.43
C LYS A 163 8.67 25.05 18.64
N GLY A 164 8.26 26.14 19.30
CA GLY A 164 7.46 27.19 18.68
C GLY A 164 8.18 27.85 17.51
N SER A 165 7.97 27.36 16.29
CA SER A 165 8.06 28.08 15.01
C SER A 165 7.80 27.11 13.86
N LEU A 166 6.90 27.51 12.96
CA LEU A 166 6.59 26.82 11.71
C LEU A 166 7.67 27.10 10.66
N PRO A 167 8.34 26.09 10.10
CA PRO A 167 8.80 26.15 8.72
C PRO A 167 7.75 25.44 7.86
N TYR A 168 6.98 26.23 7.12
CA TYR A 168 6.27 25.75 5.95
C TYR A 168 7.32 25.36 4.90
N HIS A 169 7.86 24.15 5.00
CA HIS A 169 8.70 23.60 3.95
C HIS A 169 7.78 23.15 2.82
N SER A 170 7.62 23.99 1.80
CA SER A 170 7.18 23.50 0.50
C SER A 170 8.17 22.41 0.09
N ASN A 171 7.69 21.17 -0.06
CA ASN A 171 8.48 20.03 -0.53
C ASN A 171 9.03 20.33 -1.93
N GLY A 172 10.21 20.96 -1.96
CA GLY A 172 11.02 21.18 -3.15
C GLY A 172 12.01 20.03 -3.40
N ALA A 173 11.69 18.82 -2.96
CA ALA A 173 12.38 17.64 -3.45
C ALA A 173 11.87 17.38 -4.87
N ASP A 174 12.80 17.37 -5.83
CA ASP A 174 12.55 17.18 -7.25
C ASP A 174 11.81 15.85 -7.49
N SER A 175 10.47 15.91 -7.44
CA SER A 175 9.60 14.74 -7.53
C SER A 175 9.50 14.31 -8.99
N ARG A 176 10.56 13.71 -9.51
CA ARG A 176 10.53 13.04 -10.81
C ARG A 176 9.68 11.79 -10.67
N PHE A 177 8.37 11.94 -10.89
CA PHE A 177 7.46 10.83 -10.99
C PHE A 177 7.79 10.01 -12.24
N SER A 178 7.83 8.69 -12.10
CA SER A 178 7.99 7.83 -13.28
C SER A 178 6.71 7.87 -14.13
N ARG A 179 6.83 7.58 -15.42
CA ARG A 179 5.65 7.49 -16.30
C ARG A 179 4.63 6.47 -15.77
N LEU A 180 5.09 5.32 -15.27
CA LEU A 180 4.23 4.29 -14.70
C LEU A 180 3.48 4.77 -13.46
N GLU A 181 4.13 5.55 -12.59
CA GLU A 181 3.49 6.14 -11.41
C GLU A 181 2.37 7.11 -11.80
N ILE A 182 2.63 7.98 -12.79
CA ILE A 182 1.64 8.93 -13.28
C ILE A 182 0.43 8.21 -13.89
N GLU A 183 0.68 7.22 -14.75
CA GLU A 183 -0.38 6.43 -15.38
C GLU A 183 -1.20 5.65 -14.35
N PHE A 184 -0.55 5.02 -13.37
CA PHE A 184 -1.24 4.29 -12.30
C PHE A 184 -2.13 5.21 -11.46
N LEU A 185 -1.61 6.38 -11.07
CA LEU A 185 -2.39 7.38 -10.34
C LEU A 185 -3.58 7.91 -11.15
N HIS A 186 -3.39 8.10 -12.45
CA HIS A 186 -4.46 8.50 -13.35
C HIS A 186 -5.59 7.47 -13.35
N PHE A 187 -5.27 6.17 -13.45
CA PHE A 187 -6.28 5.11 -13.40
C PHE A 187 -6.99 4.98 -12.05
N LEU A 188 -6.36 5.42 -10.96
CA LEU A 188 -6.97 5.55 -9.63
C LEU A 188 -7.75 6.86 -9.42
N ASN A 189 -7.91 7.69 -10.46
CA ASN A 189 -8.48 9.04 -10.36
C ASN A 189 -7.77 9.91 -9.32
N TYR A 190 -6.45 9.72 -9.14
CA TYR A 190 -5.61 10.39 -8.14
C TYR A 190 -6.11 10.23 -6.69
N ASN A 191 -6.99 9.26 -6.43
CA ASN A 191 -7.53 9.00 -5.11
C ASN A 191 -6.77 7.86 -4.44
N LEU A 192 -5.86 8.19 -3.52
CA LEU A 192 -5.10 7.22 -2.71
C LEU A 192 -5.73 6.97 -1.33
N PHE A 193 -6.92 7.50 -1.06
CA PHE A 193 -7.60 7.28 0.20
C PHE A 193 -7.84 5.78 0.45
N VAL A 194 -7.54 5.35 1.68
CA VAL A 194 -7.80 3.99 2.17
C VAL A 194 -8.83 4.10 3.27
N GLU A 195 -10.04 3.58 3.04
CA GLU A 195 -11.17 3.77 3.96
C GLU A 195 -10.93 3.12 5.32
N GLU A 196 -10.57 1.83 5.32
CA GLU A 196 -10.43 1.04 6.55
C GLU A 196 -9.14 0.20 6.51
N PRO A 197 -7.96 0.82 6.68
CA PRO A 197 -6.68 0.11 6.61
C PRO A 197 -6.54 -0.99 7.68
N GLU A 198 -7.22 -0.84 8.82
CA GLU A 198 -7.29 -1.88 9.85
C GLU A 198 -7.98 -3.15 9.38
N GLN A 199 -9.02 -3.05 8.54
CA GLN A 199 -9.71 -4.21 8.02
C GLN A 199 -8.81 -5.03 7.10
N LEU A 200 -7.92 -4.37 6.34
CA LEU A 200 -6.91 -5.06 5.55
C LEU A 200 -6.00 -5.92 6.44
N VAL A 201 -5.61 -5.38 7.60
CA VAL A 201 -4.76 -6.09 8.57
C VAL A 201 -5.52 -7.25 9.20
N TRP A 202 -6.77 -7.02 9.63
CA TRP A 202 -7.60 -8.07 10.21
C TRP A 202 -7.86 -9.21 9.24
N TRP A 203 -8.24 -8.88 7.99
CA TRP A 203 -8.38 -9.85 6.92
C TRP A 203 -7.10 -10.68 6.77
N ALA A 204 -5.93 -10.04 6.69
CA ALA A 204 -4.68 -10.75 6.54
C ALA A 204 -4.39 -11.71 7.71
N LYS A 205 -4.69 -11.29 8.95
CA LYS A 205 -4.53 -12.15 10.14
C LYS A 205 -5.44 -13.37 10.13
N THR A 206 -6.67 -13.26 9.58
CA THR A 206 -7.56 -14.44 9.47
C THR A 206 -6.98 -15.54 8.59
N TRP A 207 -6.13 -15.21 7.63
CA TRP A 207 -5.41 -16.19 6.81
C TRP A 207 -4.24 -16.86 7.54
N GLU A 208 -3.72 -16.23 8.60
CA GLU A 208 -2.66 -16.78 9.44
C GLU A 208 -3.19 -17.86 10.40
N ASP A 209 -4.46 -17.72 10.81
CA ASP A 209 -5.13 -18.61 11.77
C ASP A 209 -5.82 -19.83 11.12
N GLN A 210 -5.83 -19.94 9.79
CA GLN A 210 -6.51 -21.07 9.13
C GLN A 210 -5.72 -22.39 9.27
N PRO A 211 -6.32 -23.47 9.82
CA PRO A 211 -5.68 -24.78 9.82
C PRO A 211 -5.59 -25.32 8.37
N VAL A 212 -4.44 -25.92 8.05
CA VAL A 212 -3.98 -26.46 6.74
C VAL A 212 -5.01 -27.32 5.96
N LYS A 213 -6.16 -27.69 6.54
CA LYS A 213 -7.15 -28.62 5.97
C LYS A 213 -8.31 -27.99 5.19
N GLN A 214 -8.48 -26.66 5.17
CA GLN A 214 -9.59 -26.01 4.45
C GLN A 214 -9.18 -25.27 3.15
N GLN A 215 -7.91 -25.38 2.77
CA GLN A 215 -7.28 -24.58 1.71
C GLN A 215 -7.70 -24.94 0.25
N GLN A 216 -8.66 -25.84 0.05
CA GLN A 216 -9.12 -26.26 -1.29
C GLN A 216 -10.54 -25.81 -1.68
N GLN A 217 -11.27 -25.06 -0.83
CA GLN A 217 -12.68 -24.73 -1.09
C GLN A 217 -13.08 -23.24 -1.07
N HIS A 218 -12.14 -22.30 -0.98
CA HIS A 218 -12.44 -20.86 -1.14
C HIS A 218 -11.66 -20.26 -2.31
N GLN A 219 -12.09 -20.59 -3.53
CA GLN A 219 -11.82 -19.76 -4.71
C GLN A 219 -13.10 -18.98 -4.98
N GLN A 220 -13.02 -17.65 -4.89
CA GLN A 220 -14.10 -16.64 -5.06
C GLN A 220 -14.70 -16.03 -3.77
N GLU A 221 -13.87 -15.60 -2.82
CA GLU A 221 -14.26 -14.48 -1.96
C GLU A 221 -13.46 -13.24 -2.35
N VAL A 222 -14.17 -12.13 -2.53
CA VAL A 222 -13.59 -10.82 -2.83
C VAL A 222 -12.72 -10.42 -1.64
N ILE A 223 -11.42 -10.23 -1.91
CA ILE A 223 -10.32 -10.03 -0.94
C ILE A 223 -10.58 -8.91 0.08
N PHE A 224 -11.54 -8.03 -0.19
CA PHE A 224 -11.92 -6.92 0.69
C PHE A 224 -13.44 -6.73 0.82
N SER A 225 -14.21 -7.82 0.87
CA SER A 225 -15.63 -7.71 1.19
C SER A 225 -15.78 -7.31 2.65
N THR A 226 -16.48 -6.21 2.90
CA THR A 226 -16.90 -5.88 4.26
C THR A 226 -17.89 -6.96 4.74
N PRO A 227 -17.94 -7.28 6.05
CA PRO A 227 -18.90 -8.25 6.58
C PRO A 227 -20.38 -7.87 6.37
N TYR A 228 -20.68 -6.69 5.81
CA TYR A 228 -22.03 -6.22 5.50
C TYR A 228 -22.56 -6.70 4.14
N GLU A 229 -21.73 -7.17 3.21
CA GLU A 229 -22.19 -7.58 1.88
C GLU A 229 -22.82 -8.99 1.85
N LEU A 230 -22.50 -9.85 2.83
CA LEU A 230 -23.03 -11.22 2.91
C LEU A 230 -24.51 -11.30 3.37
N GLN A 231 -25.11 -10.21 3.85
CA GLN A 231 -26.50 -10.22 4.36
C GLN A 231 -27.57 -9.79 3.36
N SER A 232 -27.21 -9.38 2.14
CA SER A 232 -28.18 -8.81 1.18
C SER A 232 -28.63 -9.74 0.04
N SER A 233 -28.07 -10.94 -0.10
CA SER A 233 -28.44 -11.89 -1.17
C SER A 233 -29.39 -13.02 -0.75
N ASN A 234 -30.05 -12.90 0.41
CA ASN A 234 -31.18 -13.77 0.76
C ASN A 234 -32.44 -12.93 0.99
N ARG A 235 -33.05 -12.46 -0.10
CA ARG A 235 -34.47 -12.11 -0.17
C ARG A 235 -34.98 -12.13 -1.59
#